data_AF-A0A2P6PEP3-F1
#
_entry.id   AF-A0A2P6PEP3-F1
#
_cell.length_a   1.000
_cell.length_b   1.000
_cell.length_c   1.000
_cell.angle_alpha   90.00
_cell.angle_beta   90.00
_cell.angle_gamma   90.00
#
_symmetry.space_group_name_H-M   'P 1'
#
loop_
_entity.id
_entity.type
_entity.pdbx_description
1 polymer ?
#
loop_
_entity_poly.entity_id
_entity_poly.type
_entity_poly.pdbx_seq_one_letter_code
_entity_poly.pdbx_strand_id
1 'polypeptide(L)'
;MKRLQTAKDYDLVDLPSATIPMSIWWLVPQYFLYGLADVFTIVGLQEFLYDQVPNELRSMGIALYLSILGVGNFLSSFLISIIEEATSWGGHTSWFSDNLNLAHLDYFYWLLAALCGVGLLAYMYFTKSYIYNRASTI
;
A
#
# COMPACT_ATOMS: atom_id res chain seq x y z
N MET A 1 -9.86 13.23 -6.80
CA MET A 1 -10.50 12.10 -7.51
C MET A 1 -11.41 12.56 -8.64
N LYS A 2 -11.25 11.97 -9.85
CA LYS A 2 -12.22 12.13 -10.95
C LYS A 2 -13.62 11.61 -10.57
N ARG A 3 -13.68 10.58 -9.71
CA ARG A 3 -14.92 9.97 -9.21
C ARG A 3 -15.75 10.92 -8.35
N LEU A 4 -15.09 11.65 -7.44
CA LEU A 4 -15.74 12.64 -6.58
C LEU A 4 -16.28 13.83 -7.37
N GLN A 5 -15.54 14.31 -8.39
CA GLN A 5 -16.00 15.37 -9.29
C GLN A 5 -17.23 14.93 -10.08
N THR A 6 -17.22 13.71 -10.64
CA THR A 6 -18.37 13.17 -11.38
C THR A 6 -19.59 12.97 -10.46
N ALA A 7 -19.41 12.58 -9.20
CA ALA A 7 -20.53 12.50 -8.25
C ALA A 7 -21.14 13.87 -7.94
N LYS A 8 -20.31 14.92 -7.81
CA LYS A 8 -20.76 16.31 -7.61
C LYS A 8 -21.46 16.89 -8.83
N ASP A 9 -20.92 16.67 -10.02
CA ASP A 9 -21.46 17.22 -11.27
C ASP A 9 -22.83 16.65 -11.64
N TYR A 10 -23.15 15.45 -11.15
CA TYR A 10 -24.43 14.76 -11.38
C TYR A 10 -25.37 14.79 -10.16
N ASP A 11 -25.02 15.53 -9.10
CA ASP A 11 -25.78 15.64 -7.83
C ASP A 11 -26.05 14.28 -7.14
N LEU A 12 -25.13 13.33 -7.33
CA LEU A 12 -25.22 11.95 -6.80
C LEU A 12 -24.49 11.79 -5.45
N VAL A 13 -24.09 12.89 -4.83
CA VAL A 13 -23.27 12.89 -3.59
C VAL A 13 -24.04 12.29 -2.42
N ASP A 14 -25.34 12.56 -2.31
CA ASP A 14 -26.20 12.09 -1.21
C ASP A 14 -26.82 10.70 -1.46
N LEU A 15 -26.60 10.12 -2.64
CA LEU A 15 -27.12 8.82 -3.03
C LEU A 15 -26.01 7.74 -2.95
N PRO A 16 -25.89 7.00 -1.83
CA PRO A 16 -24.80 6.03 -1.63
C PRO A 16 -24.80 4.88 -2.64
N SER A 17 -25.96 4.55 -3.22
CA SER A 17 -26.14 3.47 -4.20
C SER A 17 -26.22 3.95 -5.65
N ALA A 18 -26.06 5.25 -5.91
CA ALA A 18 -26.12 5.77 -7.28
C ALA A 18 -24.90 5.32 -8.08
N THR A 19 -25.15 4.74 -9.26
CA THR A 19 -24.08 4.33 -10.17
C THR A 19 -23.45 5.58 -10.78
N ILE A 20 -22.21 5.90 -10.38
CA ILE A 20 -21.46 6.98 -11.00
C ILE A 20 -21.17 6.58 -12.46
N PRO A 21 -21.51 7.41 -13.46
CA PRO A 21 -21.26 7.11 -14.86
C PRO A 21 -19.77 7.23 -15.19
N MET A 22 -18.97 6.28 -14.70
CA MET A 22 -17.52 6.23 -14.90
C MET A 22 -17.13 4.91 -15.57
N SER A 23 -16.24 5.00 -16.55
CA SER A 23 -15.72 3.83 -17.23
C SER A 23 -14.74 3.06 -16.34
N ILE A 24 -14.90 1.73 -16.28
CA ILE A 24 -14.00 0.82 -15.54
C ILE A 24 -12.55 0.86 -16.04
N TRP A 25 -12.34 1.30 -17.28
CA TRP A 25 -11.02 1.48 -17.88
C TRP A 25 -10.10 2.42 -17.09
N TRP A 26 -10.66 3.32 -16.26
CA TRP A 26 -9.88 4.18 -15.37
C TRP A 26 -9.14 3.44 -14.25
N LEU A 27 -9.61 2.24 -13.86
CA LEU A 27 -8.94 1.44 -12.84
C LEU A 27 -7.79 0.60 -13.44
N VAL A 28 -7.78 0.37 -14.75
CA VAL A 28 -6.78 -0.50 -15.39
C VAL A 28 -5.34 -0.03 -15.13
N PRO A 29 -4.98 1.25 -15.31
CA PRO A 29 -3.61 1.71 -15.08
C PRO A 29 -3.15 1.51 -13.63
N GLN A 30 -4.03 1.78 -12.66
CA GLN A 30 -3.67 1.68 -11.24
C GLN A 30 -3.42 0.22 -10.84
N TYR A 31 -4.27 -0.71 -11.27
CA TYR A 31 -4.15 -2.12 -10.92
C TYR A 31 -2.99 -2.79 -11.64
N PHE A 32 -2.72 -2.37 -12.87
CA PHE A 32 -1.57 -2.87 -13.61
C PHE A 32 -0.25 -2.49 -12.94
N LEU A 33 -0.10 -1.22 -12.55
CA LEU A 33 1.10 -0.75 -11.83
C LEU A 33 1.24 -1.41 -10.45
N TYR A 34 0.13 -1.55 -9.72
CA TYR A 34 0.13 -2.25 -8.44
C TYR A 34 0.55 -3.71 -8.58
N GLY A 35 0.00 -4.43 -9.57
CA GLY A 35 0.35 -5.83 -9.83
C GLY A 35 1.81 -6.01 -10.23
N LEU A 36 2.36 -5.12 -11.06
CA LEU A 36 3.79 -5.14 -11.37
C LEU A 36 4.64 -4.92 -10.10
N ALA A 37 4.31 -3.91 -9.29
CA ALA A 37 5.03 -3.61 -8.06
C ALA A 37 5.00 -4.79 -7.08
N ASP A 38 3.84 -5.43 -6.91
CA ASP A 38 3.65 -6.57 -6.02
C ASP A 38 4.49 -7.78 -6.45
N VAL A 39 4.45 -8.14 -7.73
CA VAL A 39 5.24 -9.25 -8.28
C VAL A 39 6.73 -8.99 -8.11
N PHE A 40 7.24 -7.80 -8.47
CA PHE A 40 8.67 -7.49 -8.30
C PHE A 40 9.11 -7.49 -6.84
N THR A 41 8.27 -6.99 -5.93
CA THR A 41 8.62 -6.93 -4.51
C THR A 41 8.65 -8.31 -3.87
N ILE A 42 7.63 -9.14 -4.13
CA ILE A 42 7.54 -10.48 -3.57
C ILE A 42 8.62 -11.39 -4.16
N VAL A 43 8.74 -11.44 -5.48
CA VAL A 43 9.72 -12.31 -6.15
C VAL A 43 11.15 -11.85 -5.81
N GLY A 44 11.41 -10.54 -5.85
CA GLY A 44 12.74 -10.01 -5.53
C GLY A 44 13.14 -10.25 -4.07
N LEU A 45 12.21 -10.09 -3.12
CA LEU A 45 12.47 -10.39 -1.71
C LEU A 45 12.71 -11.89 -1.49
N GLN A 46 11.93 -12.74 -2.16
CA GLN A 46 12.07 -14.18 -2.09
C GLN A 46 13.43 -14.61 -2.63
N GLU A 47 13.80 -14.23 -3.85
CA GLU A 47 15.10 -14.57 -4.46
C GLU A 47 16.28 -14.06 -3.61
N PHE A 48 16.20 -12.81 -3.12
CA PHE A 48 17.24 -12.26 -2.24
C PHE A 48 17.43 -13.10 -0.97
N LEU A 49 16.33 -13.52 -0.31
CA LEU A 49 16.43 -14.36 0.87
C LEU A 49 16.95 -15.77 0.53
N TYR A 50 16.59 -16.32 -0.63
CA TYR A 50 17.12 -17.62 -1.08
C TYR A 50 18.63 -17.57 -1.32
N ASP A 51 19.15 -16.49 -1.89
CA ASP A 51 20.57 -16.34 -2.23
C ASP A 51 21.44 -15.89 -1.05
N GLN A 52 20.92 -15.03 -0.17
CA GLN A 52 21.71 -14.45 0.92
C GLN A 52 21.66 -15.25 2.22
N VAL A 53 20.63 -16.08 2.42
CA VAL A 53 20.49 -16.87 3.66
C VAL A 53 21.22 -18.21 3.48
N PRO A 54 22.15 -18.58 4.37
CA PRO A 54 22.84 -19.86 4.30
C PRO A 54 21.83 -21.02 4.38
N ASN A 55 22.15 -22.16 3.74
CA ASN A 55 21.23 -23.29 3.61
C ASN A 55 20.63 -23.76 4.94
N GLU A 56 21.40 -23.69 6.03
CA GLU A 56 20.97 -24.07 7.38
C GLU A 56 19.88 -23.14 7.96
N LEU A 57 19.82 -21.88 7.50
CA LEU A 57 18.90 -20.85 7.98
C LEU A 57 17.74 -20.56 7.02
N ARG A 58 17.60 -21.33 5.93
CA ARG A 58 16.55 -21.10 4.91
C ARG A 58 15.14 -21.04 5.51
N SER A 59 14.84 -21.88 6.50
CA SER A 59 13.56 -21.87 7.22
C SER A 59 13.32 -20.53 7.97
N MET A 60 14.37 -19.96 8.59
CA MET A 60 14.30 -18.63 9.19
C MET A 60 14.05 -17.54 8.15
N GLY A 61 14.65 -17.64 6.95
CA GLY A 61 14.39 -16.70 5.85
C GLY A 61 12.90 -16.66 5.45
N ILE A 62 12.28 -17.82 5.30
CA ILE A 62 10.83 -17.92 5.01
C ILE A 62 9.99 -17.39 6.17
N ALA A 63 10.35 -17.71 7.42
CA ALA A 63 9.64 -17.20 8.59
C ALA A 63 9.72 -15.67 8.70
N LEU A 64 10.88 -15.07 8.38
CA LEU A 64 11.06 -13.62 8.31
C LEU A 64 10.21 -13.00 7.21
N TYR A 65 10.19 -13.60 6.02
CA TYR A 65 9.31 -13.16 4.92
C TYR A 65 7.84 -13.12 5.33
N LEU A 66 7.33 -14.21 5.92
CA LEU A 66 5.95 -14.29 6.42
C LEU A 66 5.70 -13.28 7.54
N SER A 67 6.68 -13.07 8.42
CA SER A 67 6.58 -12.08 9.50
C SER A 67 6.48 -10.66 8.95
N ILE A 68 7.23 -10.30 7.90
CA ILE A 68 7.14 -8.99 7.23
C ILE A 68 5.72 -8.77 6.70
N LEU A 69 5.12 -9.75 6.04
CA LEU A 69 3.74 -9.67 5.56
C LEU A 69 2.74 -9.49 6.72
N GLY A 70 2.91 -10.25 7.79
CA GLY A 70 2.07 -10.15 8.99
C GLY A 70 2.16 -8.77 9.65
N VAL A 71 3.37 -8.26 9.84
CA VAL A 71 3.61 -6.91 10.38
C VAL A 71 3.01 -5.84 9.47
N GLY A 72 3.11 -6.01 8.15
CA GLY A 72 2.47 -5.13 7.18
C GLY A 72 0.95 -5.04 7.35
N ASN A 73 0.29 -6.19 7.53
CA ASN A 73 -1.15 -6.23 7.80
C ASN A 73 -1.52 -5.55 9.13
N PHE A 74 -0.76 -5.80 10.21
CA PHE A 74 -1.00 -5.11 11.48
C PHE A 74 -0.82 -3.61 11.37
N LEU A 75 0.23 -3.16 10.68
CA LEU A 75 0.49 -1.74 10.46
C LEU A 75 -0.61 -1.10 9.62
N SER A 76 -1.13 -1.78 8.61
CA SER A 76 -2.28 -1.33 7.81
C SER A 76 -3.52 -1.13 8.67
N SER A 77 -3.89 -2.13 9.47
CA SER A 77 -5.05 -2.03 10.38
C SER A 77 -4.88 -0.93 11.42
N PHE A 78 -3.68 -0.80 11.99
CA PHE A 78 -3.35 0.23 12.95
C PHE A 78 -3.45 1.64 12.33
N LEU A 79 -2.91 1.82 11.12
CA LEU A 79 -2.99 3.09 10.40
C LEU A 79 -4.44 3.49 10.11
N ILE A 80 -5.27 2.55 9.64
CA ILE A 80 -6.69 2.78 9.40
C ILE A 80 -7.38 3.20 10.69
N SER A 81 -7.13 2.48 11.80
CA SER A 81 -7.72 2.80 13.10
C SER A 81 -7.36 4.20 13.58
N ILE A 82 -6.09 4.62 13.46
CA ILE A 82 -5.67 5.98 13.86
C ILE A 82 -6.36 7.02 12.99
N ILE A 83 -6.43 6.80 11.67
CA ILE A 83 -7.07 7.74 10.75
C ILE A 83 -8.56 7.86 11.07
N GLU A 84 -9.21 6.74 11.33
CA GLU A 84 -10.63 6.71 11.69
C GLU A 84 -10.89 7.46 13.00
N GLU A 85 -10.09 7.22 14.03
CA GLU A 85 -10.17 7.93 15.31
C GLU A 85 -9.90 9.44 15.14
N ALA A 86 -8.83 9.80 14.43
CA ALA A 86 -8.44 11.19 14.23
C ALA A 86 -9.44 11.97 13.36
N THR A 87 -10.07 11.32 12.39
CA THR A 87 -11.01 11.97 11.45
C THR A 87 -12.45 11.98 11.97
N SER A 88 -12.85 10.98 12.77
CA SER A 88 -14.17 10.94 13.40
C SER A 88 -14.30 11.91 14.59
N TRP A 89 -13.17 12.38 15.12
CA TRP A 89 -13.14 13.35 16.21
C TRP A 89 -13.76 14.69 15.76
N GLY A 90 -14.90 15.06 16.37
CA GLY A 90 -15.61 16.31 16.09
C GLY A 90 -16.88 16.20 15.22
N GLY A 91 -17.34 15.00 14.89
CA GLY A 91 -18.62 14.81 14.17
C GLY A 91 -18.54 15.05 12.65
N HIS A 92 -17.33 15.15 12.11
CA HIS A 92 -17.09 15.23 10.67
C HIS A 92 -17.04 13.83 10.03
N THR A 93 -17.35 13.75 8.73
CA THR A 93 -17.32 12.49 7.97
C THR A 93 -15.90 11.93 7.90
N SER A 94 -15.70 10.72 8.43
CA SER A 94 -14.43 9.98 8.34
C SER A 94 -13.95 9.81 6.88
N TRP A 95 -12.64 9.70 6.65
CA TRP A 95 -12.08 9.41 5.32
C TRP A 95 -12.63 8.10 4.73
N PHE A 96 -13.09 7.20 5.59
CA PHE A 96 -13.72 5.92 5.26
C PHE A 96 -15.24 5.92 5.50
N SER A 97 -15.92 7.04 5.24
CA SER A 97 -17.38 7.12 5.35
C SER A 97 -18.07 6.00 4.55
N ASP A 98 -19.13 5.41 5.12
CA ASP A 98 -19.99 4.40 4.48
C ASP A 98 -20.52 4.88 3.12
N ASN A 99 -20.67 6.19 2.94
CA ASN A 99 -20.93 6.77 1.65
C ASN A 99 -19.59 7.07 0.93
N LEU A 100 -19.21 6.16 0.02
CA LEU A 100 -18.07 6.29 -0.87
C LEU A 100 -18.07 7.58 -1.71
N ASN A 101 -19.21 8.26 -1.89
CA ASN A 101 -19.32 9.52 -2.63
C ASN A 101 -19.00 10.75 -1.74
N LEU A 102 -18.98 10.56 -0.42
CA LEU A 102 -18.54 11.54 0.58
C LEU A 102 -17.13 11.24 1.12
N ALA A 103 -16.69 9.99 1.03
CA ALA A 103 -15.37 9.54 1.46
C ALA A 103 -14.23 10.27 0.74
N HIS A 104 -13.33 10.89 1.50
CA HIS A 104 -12.13 11.54 0.98
C HIS A 104 -10.93 10.58 0.90
N LEU A 105 -11.11 9.47 0.19
CA LEU A 105 -10.07 8.47 -0.10
C LEU A 105 -8.82 9.08 -0.76
N ASP A 106 -8.95 10.24 -1.42
CA ASP A 106 -7.81 10.97 -1.98
C ASP A 106 -6.73 11.28 -0.93
N TYR A 107 -7.13 11.67 0.29
CA TYR A 107 -6.17 12.00 1.35
C TYR A 107 -5.47 10.76 1.88
N PHE A 108 -6.19 9.64 1.99
CA PHE A 108 -5.60 8.36 2.35
C PHE A 108 -4.54 7.93 1.32
N TYR A 109 -4.82 8.05 0.02
CA TYR A 109 -3.85 7.73 -1.01
C TYR A 109 -2.63 8.64 -1.01
N TRP A 110 -2.80 9.95 -0.74
CA TRP A 110 -1.67 10.87 -0.59
C TRP A 110 -0.79 10.54 0.62
N LEU A 111 -1.40 10.22 1.77
CA LEU A 111 -0.69 9.77 2.96
C LEU A 111 0.10 8.49 2.67
N LEU A 112 -0.55 7.52 2.01
CA LEU A 112 0.08 6.26 1.65
C LEU A 112 1.25 6.49 0.68
N ALA A 113 1.09 7.36 -0.31
CA ALA A 113 2.16 7.73 -1.25
C ALA A 113 3.36 8.36 -0.53
N ALA A 114 3.12 9.26 0.44
CA ALA A 114 4.17 9.85 1.25
C ALA A 114 4.90 8.79 2.11
N LEU A 115 4.15 7.88 2.74
CA LEU A 115 4.70 6.80 3.55
C LEU A 115 5.55 5.84 2.70
N CYS A 116 5.06 5.46 1.50
CA CYS A 116 5.83 4.69 0.53
C CYS A 116 7.10 5.42 0.08
N GLY A 117 7.02 6.73 -0.16
CA GLY A 117 8.17 7.56 -0.50
C GLY A 117 9.25 7.55 0.58
N VAL A 118 8.87 7.72 1.84
CA VAL A 118 9.78 7.62 2.99
C VAL A 118 10.38 6.22 3.11
N GLY A 119 9.56 5.17 2.95
CA GLY A 119 10.03 3.79 2.95
C GLY A 119 11.05 3.51 1.84
N LEU A 120 10.81 4.03 0.63
CA LEU A 120 11.73 3.90 -0.50
C LEU A 120 13.04 4.67 -0.27
N LEU A 121 13.01 5.87 0.32
CA LEU A 121 14.22 6.60 0.71
C LEU A 121 15.04 5.82 1.75
N ALA A 122 14.37 5.27 2.77
CA ALA A 122 15.02 4.44 3.77
C ALA A 122 15.64 3.17 3.14
N TYR A 123 14.91 2.50 2.24
CA TYR A 123 15.42 1.34 1.50
C TYR A 123 16.66 1.70 0.66
N MET A 124 16.64 2.82 -0.07
CA MET A 124 17.80 3.29 -0.84
C MET A 124 19.00 3.60 0.07
N TYR A 125 18.76 4.18 1.24
CA TYR A 125 19.81 4.42 2.22
C TYR A 125 20.44 3.12 2.71
N PHE A 126 19.62 2.13 3.09
CA PHE A 126 20.12 0.84 3.56
C PHE A 126 20.85 0.05 2.47
N THR A 127 20.33 0.02 1.24
CA THR A 127 20.99 -0.68 0.12
C THR A 127 22.34 -0.07 -0.24
N LYS A 128 22.50 1.26 -0.13
CA LYS A 128 23.81 1.93 -0.30
C LYS A 128 24.82 1.54 0.78
N SER A 129 24.36 1.25 1.99
CA SER A 129 25.21 0.81 3.10
C SER A 129 25.39 -0.70 3.18
N TYR A 130 24.64 -1.48 2.39
CA TYR A 130 24.66 -2.94 2.44
C TYR A 130 25.87 -3.49 1.68
N ILE A 131 26.77 -4.16 2.40
CA ILE A 131 27.91 -4.87 1.81
C ILE A 131 27.41 -6.24 1.38
N TYR A 132 27.37 -6.48 0.07
CA TYR A 132 26.97 -7.78 -0.49
C TYR A 132 27.98 -8.85 -0.10
N ASN A 133 27.50 -10.00 0.38
CA ASN A 133 28.37 -11.14 0.59
C ASN A 133 28.79 -11.67 -0.78
N ARG A 134 30.02 -11.35 -1.21
CA ARG A 134 30.62 -12.05 -2.34
C ARG A 134 30.88 -13.47 -1.86
N ALA A 135 30.11 -14.43 -2.35
CA ALA A 135 30.53 -15.82 -2.34
C ALA A 135 31.97 -15.83 -2.88
N SER A 136 32.91 -16.25 -2.03
CA SER A 136 34.32 -16.34 -2.35
C SER A 136 34.44 -17.13 -3.65
N THR A 137 34.87 -16.46 -4.71
CA THR A 137 35.32 -17.10 -5.94
C THR A 137 36.42 -18.07 -5.54
N ILE A 138 36.11 -19.37 -5.66
CA ILE A 138 37.07 -20.48 -5.55
C ILE A 138 38.09 -20.33 -6.70
#